data_AF-A0A2V7F3S1-F1
#
_entry.id   AF-A0A2V7F3S1-F1
#
_cell.length_a   1.000
_cell.length_b   1.000
_cell.length_c   1.000
_cell.angle_alpha   90.00
_cell.angle_beta   90.00
_cell.angle_gamma   90.00
#
_symmetry.space_group_name_H-M   'P 1'
#
loop_
_entity.id
_entity.type
_entity.pdbx_description
1 polymer ?
#
loop_
_entity_poly.entity_id
_entity_poly.type
_entity_poly.pdbx_seq_one_letter_code
_entity_poly.pdbx_strand_id
1 'polypeptide(L)'
;MVHVHSDLSTGDFPLEELTDMAERQGLGAVLLSENYLNRVEYSLPPFRALTRVAYESRSVRNRLDEYFARVAQARAARPRVLIVPGVEVMPHYFWTGSPFSLALTLHDTQKNLLVWGLDRRALEALPVIGNARAGVRGLQTALDALPAVLVVAGVLLLAWPRTRRRQLGRAVVVVRRRAWLPGLLLCAVGVTAVVRAWPFTHPVHSA
;
A
#
# COMPACT_ATOMS: atom_id res chain seq x y z
N MET A 1 17.48 -3.31 -27.71
CA MET A 1 17.06 -2.05 -27.05
C MET A 1 16.84 -2.36 -25.57
N VAL A 2 17.37 -1.53 -24.67
CA VAL A 2 17.26 -1.69 -23.21
C VAL A 2 16.57 -0.44 -22.66
N HIS A 3 15.62 -0.61 -21.73
CA HIS A 3 14.81 0.45 -21.13
C HIS A 3 13.85 1.10 -22.13
N VAL A 4 12.71 0.45 -22.37
CA VAL A 4 11.67 0.90 -23.29
C VAL A 4 10.31 0.91 -22.60
N HIS A 5 9.64 2.05 -22.65
CA HIS A 5 8.26 2.20 -22.23
C HIS A 5 7.36 2.32 -23.46
N SER A 6 6.20 1.66 -23.41
CA SER A 6 5.12 1.81 -24.37
C SER A 6 3.99 2.67 -23.83
N ASP A 7 2.95 2.84 -24.66
CA ASP A 7 1.65 3.43 -24.32
C ASP A 7 0.94 2.78 -23.13
N LEU A 8 1.37 1.58 -22.71
CA LEU A 8 0.88 0.92 -21.51
C LEU A 8 1.25 1.68 -20.22
N SER A 9 2.38 2.40 -20.21
CA SER A 9 2.79 3.29 -19.12
C SER A 9 3.03 4.71 -19.61
N THR A 10 4.27 5.19 -19.65
CA THR A 10 4.60 6.59 -19.98
C THR A 10 5.24 6.76 -21.35
N GLY A 11 5.30 5.69 -22.15
CA GLY A 11 5.79 5.78 -23.53
C GLY A 11 4.74 6.33 -24.48
N ASP A 12 5.21 6.94 -25.57
CA ASP A 12 4.34 7.55 -26.58
C ASP A 12 3.89 6.53 -27.65
N PHE A 13 4.66 5.45 -27.84
CA PHE A 13 4.43 4.47 -28.90
C PHE A 13 3.74 3.21 -28.38
N PRO A 14 2.82 2.63 -29.17
CA PRO A 14 2.32 1.28 -28.94
C PRO A 14 3.45 0.26 -28.83
N LEU A 15 3.27 -0.72 -27.94
CA LEU A 15 4.23 -1.82 -27.77
C LEU A 15 4.55 -2.52 -29.11
N GLU A 16 3.53 -2.73 -29.94
CA GLU A 16 3.70 -3.41 -31.23
C GLU A 16 4.57 -2.57 -32.17
N GLU A 17 4.37 -1.26 -32.22
CA GLU A 17 5.15 -0.35 -33.05
C GLU A 17 6.63 -0.32 -32.61
N LEU A 18 6.89 -0.30 -31.30
CA LEU A 18 8.24 -0.40 -30.76
C LEU A 18 8.92 -1.71 -31.18
N THR A 19 8.19 -2.82 -31.16
CA THR A 19 8.72 -4.12 -31.59
C THR A 19 8.90 -4.22 -33.10
N ASP A 20 8.05 -3.57 -33.91
CA ASP A 20 8.23 -3.45 -35.36
C ASP A 20 9.45 -2.62 -35.74
N MET A 21 9.67 -1.51 -35.02
CA MET A 21 10.86 -0.69 -35.20
C MET A 21 12.13 -1.49 -34.86
N ALA A 22 12.10 -2.25 -33.78
CA ALA A 22 13.22 -3.09 -33.38
C ALA A 22 13.54 -4.17 -34.42
N GLU A 23 12.52 -4.86 -34.96
CA GLU A 23 12.72 -5.87 -36.01
C GLU A 23 13.27 -5.24 -37.29
N ARG A 24 12.71 -4.09 -37.73
CA ARG A 24 13.18 -3.36 -38.91
C ARG A 24 14.63 -2.88 -38.78
N GLN A 25 15.07 -2.58 -37.56
CA GLN A 25 16.46 -2.21 -37.25
C GLN A 25 17.39 -3.42 -37.09
N GLY A 26 16.89 -4.65 -37.25
CA GLY A 26 17.69 -5.87 -37.10
C GLY A 26 18.10 -6.16 -35.65
N LEU A 27 17.37 -5.63 -34.66
CA LEU A 27 17.66 -5.88 -33.25
C LEU A 27 17.23 -7.29 -32.85
N GLY A 28 18.13 -8.05 -32.22
CA GLY A 28 17.83 -9.40 -31.75
C GLY A 28 16.95 -9.46 -30.48
N ALA A 29 16.88 -8.37 -29.71
CA ALA A 29 16.10 -8.34 -28.46
C ALA A 29 15.58 -6.95 -28.07
N VAL A 30 14.42 -6.95 -27.40
CA VAL A 30 13.75 -5.80 -26.79
C VAL A 30 13.43 -6.11 -25.33
N LEU A 31 14.03 -5.36 -24.41
CA LEU A 31 13.79 -5.46 -22.98
C LEU A 31 12.81 -4.35 -22.57
N LEU A 32 11.55 -4.73 -22.32
CA LEU A 32 10.51 -3.79 -21.89
C LEU A 32 10.74 -3.37 -20.44
N SER A 33 10.39 -2.15 -20.09
CA SER A 33 10.58 -1.59 -18.75
C SER A 33 9.39 -0.74 -18.34
N GLU A 34 8.19 -1.28 -18.47
CA GLU A 34 6.95 -0.54 -18.16
C GLU A 34 6.94 -0.08 -16.70
N ASN A 35 6.44 1.13 -16.41
CA ASN A 35 6.30 1.55 -15.01
C ASN A 35 5.34 0.60 -14.29
N TYR A 36 5.81 -0.12 -13.26
CA TYR A 36 5.01 -1.10 -12.54
C TYR A 36 3.92 -0.43 -11.71
N LEU A 37 4.32 0.36 -10.70
CA LEU A 37 3.47 1.10 -9.79
C LEU A 37 4.17 2.43 -9.47
N ASN A 38 3.81 3.47 -10.20
CA ASN A 38 4.40 4.79 -10.00
C ASN A 38 3.46 5.65 -9.16
N ARG A 39 3.50 5.41 -7.84
CA ARG A 39 2.62 6.00 -6.84
C ARG A 39 3.42 6.51 -5.67
N VAL A 40 3.21 7.77 -5.31
CA VAL A 40 3.80 8.40 -4.12
C VAL A 40 2.67 8.79 -3.18
N GLU A 41 2.80 8.40 -1.93
CA GLU A 41 1.87 8.71 -0.86
C GLU A 41 2.53 9.51 0.26
N TYR A 42 1.78 10.46 0.80
CA TYR A 42 2.07 11.15 2.05
C TYR A 42 0.99 10.86 3.08
N SER A 43 1.37 10.77 4.35
CA SER A 43 0.45 10.53 5.46
C SER A 43 0.94 11.16 6.75
N LEU A 44 0.02 11.70 7.56
CA LEU A 44 0.34 12.35 8.83
C LEU A 44 0.37 11.33 9.98
N PRO A 45 1.45 11.26 10.77
CA PRO A 45 1.45 10.51 12.01
C PRO A 45 0.57 11.19 13.07
N PRO A 46 -0.05 10.44 14.00
CA PRO A 46 -0.11 8.97 14.09
C PRO A 46 -1.19 8.35 13.19
N PHE A 47 -2.04 9.15 12.53
CA PHE A 47 -3.21 8.69 11.78
C PHE A 47 -2.90 8.42 10.30
N ARG A 48 -1.80 7.71 10.02
CA ARG A 48 -1.29 7.52 8.66
C ARG A 48 -2.29 6.83 7.73
N ALA A 49 -3.09 5.92 8.28
CA ALA A 49 -4.16 5.23 7.57
C ALA A 49 -5.29 6.17 7.10
N LEU A 50 -5.62 7.19 7.89
CA LEU A 50 -6.78 8.07 7.64
C LEU A 50 -6.41 9.34 6.85
N THR A 51 -5.16 9.77 6.94
CA THR A 51 -4.68 11.05 6.37
C THR A 51 -3.87 10.86 5.09
N ARG A 52 -4.03 9.70 4.44
CA ARG A 52 -3.26 9.34 3.26
C ARG A 52 -3.70 10.17 2.06
N VAL A 53 -2.74 10.83 1.43
CA VAL A 53 -2.90 11.50 0.13
C VAL A 53 -1.92 10.84 -0.84
N ALA A 54 -2.41 10.43 -2.01
CA ALA A 54 -1.61 9.70 -2.99
C ALA A 54 -1.66 10.41 -4.35
N TYR A 55 -0.53 10.44 -5.04
CA TYR A 55 -0.42 10.77 -6.45
C TYR A 55 0.06 9.53 -7.21
N GLU A 56 -0.67 9.15 -8.25
CA GLU A 56 -0.40 7.96 -9.05
C GLU A 56 -0.40 8.34 -10.54
N SER A 57 0.61 7.84 -11.27
CA SER A 57 0.72 8.03 -12.72
C SER A 57 0.51 6.71 -13.46
N ARG A 58 0.44 6.78 -14.80
CA ARG A 58 0.13 5.63 -15.63
C ARG A 58 1.17 4.51 -15.43
N SER A 59 0.68 3.34 -15.09
CA SER A 59 1.50 2.18 -14.74
C SER A 59 0.75 0.87 -15.05
N VAL A 60 1.48 -0.24 -15.16
CA VAL A 60 0.93 -1.53 -15.61
C VAL A 60 0.38 -2.40 -14.48
N ARG A 61 0.55 -2.02 -13.21
CA ARG A 61 0.15 -2.86 -12.08
C ARG A 61 -1.32 -3.29 -12.13
N ASN A 62 -2.24 -2.39 -12.38
CA ASN A 62 -3.66 -2.74 -12.43
C ASN A 62 -4.10 -3.31 -13.79
N ARG A 63 -3.16 -3.47 -14.73
CA ARG A 63 -3.36 -3.90 -16.12
C ARG A 63 -2.38 -5.01 -16.53
N LEU A 64 -1.91 -5.82 -15.58
CA LEU A 64 -0.94 -6.88 -15.87
C LEU A 64 -1.46 -7.88 -16.90
N ASP A 65 -2.76 -8.19 -16.87
CA ASP A 65 -3.39 -9.07 -17.86
C ASP A 65 -3.26 -8.52 -19.29
N GLU A 66 -3.58 -7.23 -19.47
CA GLU A 66 -3.43 -6.53 -20.74
C GLU A 66 -1.97 -6.46 -21.18
N TYR A 67 -1.06 -6.16 -20.24
CA TYR A 67 0.38 -6.09 -20.50
C TYR A 67 0.92 -7.43 -21.04
N PHE A 68 0.65 -8.54 -20.35
CA PHE A 68 1.11 -9.85 -20.80
C PHE A 68 0.43 -10.31 -22.09
N ALA A 69 -0.84 -9.96 -22.30
CA ALA A 69 -1.54 -10.26 -23.55
C ALA A 69 -0.87 -9.54 -24.75
N ARG A 70 -0.55 -8.24 -24.62
CA ARG A 70 0.13 -7.49 -25.67
C ARG A 70 1.56 -7.97 -25.91
N VAL A 71 2.29 -8.33 -24.85
CA VAL A 71 3.62 -8.97 -24.99
C VAL A 71 3.52 -10.28 -25.75
N ALA A 72 2.53 -11.13 -25.44
CA ALA A 72 2.31 -12.39 -26.15
C ALA A 72 1.96 -12.17 -27.62
N GLN A 73 1.09 -11.20 -27.91
CA GLN A 73 0.74 -10.82 -29.28
C GLN A 73 1.97 -10.32 -30.05
N ALA A 74 2.79 -9.45 -29.46
CA ALA A 74 3.98 -8.94 -30.11
C ALA A 74 5.03 -10.03 -30.36
N ARG A 75 5.19 -10.98 -29.44
CA ARG A 75 6.06 -12.16 -29.64
C ARG A 75 5.59 -13.05 -30.78
N ALA A 76 4.28 -13.28 -30.88
CA ALA A 76 3.70 -14.06 -31.98
C ALA A 76 3.90 -13.38 -33.33
N ALA A 77 3.78 -12.05 -33.38
CA ALA A 77 3.95 -11.26 -34.59
C ALA A 77 5.42 -11.13 -35.05
N ARG A 78 6.38 -11.05 -34.12
CA ARG A 78 7.82 -10.90 -34.42
C ARG A 78 8.67 -12.01 -33.81
N PRO A 79 8.59 -13.26 -34.33
CA PRO A 79 9.30 -14.40 -33.74
C PRO A 79 10.83 -14.30 -33.83
N ARG A 80 11.37 -13.37 -34.64
CA ARG A 80 12.82 -13.15 -34.79
C ARG A 80 13.41 -12.22 -33.73
N VAL A 81 12.57 -11.53 -32.97
CA VAL A 81 12.98 -10.59 -31.92
C VAL A 81 12.64 -11.18 -30.56
N LEU A 82 13.64 -11.34 -29.69
CA LEU A 82 13.41 -11.72 -28.30
C LEU A 82 12.80 -10.55 -27.53
N ILE A 83 11.49 -10.62 -27.27
CA ILE A 83 10.80 -9.63 -26.43
C ILE A 83 10.77 -10.14 -25.00
N VAL A 84 11.41 -9.44 -24.07
CA VAL A 84 11.44 -9.81 -22.65
C VAL A 84 10.55 -8.86 -21.86
N PRO A 85 9.48 -9.35 -21.20
CA PRO A 85 8.67 -8.51 -20.32
C PRO A 85 9.52 -8.09 -19.13
N GLY A 86 9.41 -6.83 -18.79
CA GLY A 86 10.00 -6.25 -17.61
C GLY A 86 9.31 -4.97 -17.21
N VAL A 87 9.56 -4.60 -15.97
CA VAL A 87 8.95 -3.46 -15.34
C VAL A 87 9.98 -2.63 -14.61
N GLU A 88 9.74 -1.33 -14.57
CA GLU A 88 10.46 -0.37 -13.77
C GLU A 88 9.70 -0.13 -12.46
N VAL A 89 10.39 -0.33 -11.34
CA VAL A 89 9.81 -0.19 -10.00
C VAL A 89 10.56 0.88 -9.21
N MET A 90 9.80 1.67 -8.45
CA MET A 90 10.36 2.57 -7.44
C MET A 90 10.33 1.83 -6.09
N PRO A 91 11.45 1.25 -5.64
CA PRO A 91 11.46 0.37 -4.47
C PRO A 91 11.28 1.14 -3.17
N HIS A 92 11.78 2.38 -3.09
CA HIS A 92 11.75 3.17 -1.87
C HIS A 92 11.74 4.68 -2.17
N TYR A 93 10.96 5.43 -1.40
CA TYR A 93 10.98 6.89 -1.34
C TYR A 93 10.66 7.33 0.10
N PHE A 94 11.05 8.55 0.46
CA PHE A 94 10.69 9.11 1.77
C PHE A 94 10.49 10.62 1.70
N TRP A 95 9.76 11.13 2.70
CA TRP A 95 9.48 12.55 2.85
C TRP A 95 10.27 13.14 4.01
N THR A 96 10.81 14.33 3.83
CA THR A 96 11.42 15.14 4.89
C THR A 96 10.74 16.50 5.00
N GLY A 97 10.98 17.18 6.12
CA GLY A 97 10.46 18.52 6.38
C GLY A 97 9.10 18.50 7.10
N SER A 98 8.35 19.59 7.02
CA SER A 98 7.12 19.77 7.79
C SER A 98 5.91 20.09 6.89
N PRO A 99 4.80 19.35 7.05
CA PRO A 99 3.56 19.65 6.35
C PRO A 99 2.94 20.97 6.82
N PHE A 100 3.14 21.34 8.09
CA PHE A 100 2.55 22.55 8.67
C PHE A 100 3.22 23.83 8.19
N SER A 101 4.49 23.76 7.79
CA SER A 101 5.22 24.87 7.16
C SER A 101 5.22 24.80 5.64
N LEU A 102 4.45 23.87 5.04
CA LEU A 102 4.42 23.60 3.60
C LEU A 102 5.83 23.38 2.99
N ALA A 103 6.75 22.85 3.78
CA ALA A 103 8.13 22.60 3.39
C ALA A 103 8.40 21.10 3.39
N LEU A 104 7.66 20.37 2.54
CA LEU A 104 7.87 18.95 2.32
C LEU A 104 8.78 18.72 1.12
N THR A 105 9.74 17.82 1.28
CA THR A 105 10.62 17.38 0.20
C THR A 105 10.52 15.88 0.04
N LEU A 106 10.33 15.45 -1.21
CA LEU A 106 10.27 14.05 -1.60
C LEU A 106 11.65 13.62 -2.13
N HIS A 107 12.15 12.50 -1.62
CA HIS A 107 13.45 11.96 -1.98
C HIS A 107 13.34 10.60 -2.65
N ASP A 108 14.38 10.25 -3.41
CA ASP A 108 14.63 8.92 -3.96
C ASP A 108 13.62 8.39 -5.00
N THR A 109 12.82 9.26 -5.61
CA THR A 109 11.86 8.89 -6.66
C THR A 109 12.48 8.40 -7.97
N GLN A 110 13.78 8.66 -8.19
CA GLN A 110 14.50 8.28 -9.40
C GLN A 110 15.45 7.10 -9.19
N LYS A 111 15.48 6.49 -7.99
CA LYS A 111 16.28 5.29 -7.71
C LYS A 111 15.51 4.03 -8.10
N ASN A 112 15.16 3.93 -9.38
CA ASN A 112 14.33 2.85 -9.89
C ASN A 112 15.15 1.57 -10.12
N LEU A 113 14.48 0.42 -9.97
CA LEU A 113 15.02 -0.89 -10.32
C LEU A 113 14.28 -1.42 -11.54
N LEU A 114 15.04 -2.03 -12.45
CA LEU A 114 14.49 -2.71 -13.60
C LEU A 114 14.46 -4.21 -13.33
N VAL A 115 13.29 -4.81 -13.53
CA VAL A 115 13.05 -6.22 -13.23
C VAL A 115 12.47 -6.90 -14.46
N TRP A 116 13.15 -7.93 -14.95
CA TRP A 116 12.76 -8.66 -16.16
C TRP A 116 12.50 -10.14 -15.88
N GLY A 117 11.71 -10.75 -16.76
CA GLY A 117 11.52 -12.20 -16.78
C GLY A 117 10.64 -12.75 -15.67
N LEU A 118 9.99 -11.89 -14.89
CA LEU A 118 8.97 -12.32 -13.93
C LEU A 118 7.66 -12.65 -14.64
N ASP A 119 6.97 -13.67 -14.12
CA ASP A 119 5.62 -14.00 -14.57
C ASP A 119 4.58 -13.05 -13.93
N ARG A 120 3.32 -13.21 -14.36
CA ARG A 120 2.22 -12.40 -13.85
C ARG A 120 2.08 -12.48 -12.33
N ARG A 121 2.16 -13.69 -11.75
CA ARG A 121 1.92 -13.90 -10.31
C ARG A 121 3.02 -13.29 -9.47
N ALA A 122 4.27 -13.44 -9.89
CA ALA A 122 5.42 -12.82 -9.26
C ALA A 122 5.33 -11.29 -9.32
N LEU A 123 4.93 -10.74 -10.47
CA LEU A 123 4.68 -9.30 -10.59
C LEU A 123 3.52 -8.87 -9.70
N GLU A 124 2.41 -9.60 -9.59
CA GLU A 124 1.31 -9.21 -8.70
C GLU A 124 1.74 -9.12 -7.22
N ALA A 125 2.61 -10.01 -6.77
CA ALA A 125 3.09 -10.09 -5.38
C ALA A 125 4.35 -9.24 -5.08
N LEU A 126 4.83 -8.45 -6.05
CA LEU A 126 6.11 -7.77 -5.95
C LEU A 126 6.19 -6.81 -4.73
N PRO A 127 7.19 -6.93 -3.85
CA PRO A 127 7.28 -6.16 -2.61
C PRO A 127 7.80 -4.74 -2.85
N VAL A 128 6.93 -3.87 -3.38
CA VAL A 128 7.20 -2.45 -3.61
C VAL A 128 6.27 -1.57 -2.79
N ILE A 129 6.72 -0.35 -2.45
CA ILE A 129 5.90 0.62 -1.71
C ILE A 129 4.59 0.88 -2.45
N GLY A 130 3.48 0.90 -1.71
CA GLY A 130 2.14 1.10 -2.25
C GLY A 130 1.47 -0.17 -2.78
N ASN A 131 2.20 -1.28 -2.96
CA ASN A 131 1.58 -2.55 -3.36
C ASN A 131 0.95 -3.29 -2.17
N ALA A 132 -0.35 -3.07 -1.95
CA ALA A 132 -1.09 -3.73 -0.87
C ALA A 132 -1.15 -5.27 -1.01
N ARG A 133 -0.97 -5.85 -2.21
CA ARG A 133 -0.98 -7.33 -2.38
C ARG A 133 0.33 -7.99 -1.97
N ALA A 134 1.38 -7.21 -1.73
CA ALA A 134 2.64 -7.74 -1.19
C ALA A 134 2.59 -7.94 0.34
N GLY A 135 1.57 -7.41 1.03
CA GLY A 135 1.45 -7.55 2.48
C GLY A 135 1.11 -8.97 2.91
N VAL A 136 1.84 -9.50 3.90
CA VAL A 136 1.58 -10.80 4.50
C VAL A 136 0.69 -10.64 5.72
N ARG A 137 -0.27 -11.56 5.90
CA ARG A 137 -1.08 -11.68 7.12
C ARG A 137 -0.55 -12.86 7.93
N GLY A 138 -0.29 -12.63 9.20
CA GLY A 138 0.24 -13.65 10.12
C GLY A 138 -0.23 -13.44 11.56
N LEU A 139 0.41 -14.11 12.51
CA LEU A 139 0.08 -13.97 13.93
C LEU A 139 0.28 -12.52 14.41
N GLN A 140 1.33 -11.84 13.94
CA GLN A 140 1.58 -10.44 14.28
C GLN A 140 0.42 -9.54 13.86
N THR A 141 -0.17 -9.78 12.70
CA THR A 141 -1.37 -9.08 12.23
C THR A 141 -2.56 -9.21 13.20
N ALA A 142 -2.75 -10.39 13.78
CA ALA A 142 -3.79 -10.60 14.78
C ALA A 142 -3.47 -9.90 16.10
N LEU A 143 -2.18 -9.87 16.49
CA LEU A 143 -1.70 -9.14 17.66
C LEU A 143 -1.85 -7.62 17.49
N ASP A 144 -1.65 -7.09 16.28
CA ASP A 144 -1.86 -5.68 15.98
C ASP A 144 -3.32 -5.26 16.10
N ALA A 145 -4.25 -6.21 15.96
CA ALA A 145 -5.68 -6.01 16.18
C ALA A 145 -6.10 -6.12 17.66
N LEU A 146 -5.22 -6.58 18.55
CA LEU A 146 -5.49 -6.72 19.99
C LEU A 146 -6.02 -5.44 20.67
N PRO A 147 -5.59 -4.22 20.30
CA PRO A 147 -6.15 -2.99 20.87
C PRO A 147 -7.66 -2.81 20.63
N ALA A 148 -8.26 -3.53 19.68
CA ALA A 148 -9.71 -3.57 19.52
C ALA A 148 -10.43 -4.11 20.78
N VAL A 149 -9.78 -4.98 21.57
CA VAL A 149 -10.31 -5.46 22.85
C VAL A 149 -10.49 -4.31 23.85
N LEU A 150 -9.60 -3.30 23.82
CA LEU A 150 -9.73 -2.11 24.66
C LEU A 150 -10.95 -1.28 24.26
N VAL A 151 -11.26 -1.20 22.96
CA VAL A 151 -12.46 -0.53 22.47
C VAL A 151 -13.71 -1.26 22.97
N VAL A 152 -13.75 -2.59 22.86
CA VAL A 152 -14.88 -3.39 23.37
C VAL A 152 -15.04 -3.20 24.88
N ALA A 153 -13.96 -3.29 25.66
CA ALA A 153 -14.00 -3.07 27.11
C ALA A 153 -14.49 -1.66 27.47
N GLY A 154 -14.02 -0.63 26.75
CA GLY A 154 -14.47 0.74 26.90
C GLY A 154 -15.97 0.89 26.63
N VAL A 155 -16.45 0.34 25.52
CA VAL A 155 -17.88 0.34 25.15
C VAL A 155 -18.73 -0.38 26.20
N LEU A 156 -18.29 -1.52 26.73
CA LEU A 156 -19.02 -2.24 27.79
C LEU A 156 -19.10 -1.41 29.08
N LEU A 157 -18.03 -0.71 29.48
CA LEU A 157 -18.04 0.19 30.64
C LEU A 157 -18.97 1.40 30.45
N LEU A 158 -19.08 1.88 29.21
CA LEU A 158 -20.04 2.92 28.84
C LEU A 158 -21.47 2.37 28.79
N ALA A 159 -21.68 1.16 28.27
CA ALA A 159 -23.00 0.56 28.12
C ALA A 159 -23.60 0.15 29.46
N TRP A 160 -22.79 -0.40 30.38
CA TRP A 160 -23.27 -0.99 31.63
C TRP A 160 -23.09 -0.06 32.84
N PRO A 161 -24.19 0.54 33.36
CA PRO A 161 -24.12 1.37 34.55
C PRO A 161 -23.77 0.54 35.78
N ARG A 162 -22.82 1.02 36.59
CA ARG A 162 -22.48 0.39 37.86
C ARG A 162 -23.40 0.88 38.96
N THR A 163 -24.05 -0.05 39.62
CA THR A 163 -24.91 0.21 40.77
C THR A 163 -24.06 0.16 42.02
N ARG A 164 -23.84 1.29 42.69
CA ARG A 164 -23.11 1.34 43.96
C ARG A 164 -24.10 1.68 45.08
N ARG A 165 -24.21 0.80 46.07
CA ARG A 165 -24.97 1.09 47.30
C ARG A 165 -24.09 1.98 48.17
N ARG A 166 -24.58 3.16 48.52
CA ARG A 166 -23.90 4.08 49.45
C ARG A 166 -24.83 4.27 50.64
N GLN A 167 -24.36 3.94 51.84
CA GLN A 167 -25.05 4.31 53.06
C GLN A 167 -24.87 5.82 53.28
N LEU A 168 -25.99 6.53 53.40
CA LEU A 168 -26.05 7.93 53.83
C LEU A 168 -26.88 7.96 55.11
N GLY A 169 -26.21 7.97 56.27
CA GLY A 169 -26.88 7.87 57.56
C GLY A 169 -27.67 6.56 57.69
N ARG A 170 -28.98 6.66 57.97
CA ARG A 170 -29.89 5.49 58.08
C ARG A 170 -30.48 5.00 56.75
N ALA A 171 -30.22 5.70 55.64
CA ALA A 171 -30.76 5.34 54.32
C ALA A 171 -29.68 4.72 53.41
N VAL A 172 -30.06 3.69 52.66
CA VAL A 172 -29.21 3.12 51.60
C VAL A 172 -29.62 3.75 50.28
N VAL A 173 -28.79 4.64 49.75
CA VAL A 173 -29.01 5.24 48.44
C VAL A 173 -28.32 4.37 47.39
N VAL A 174 -29.11 3.88 46.43
CA VAL A 174 -28.59 3.18 45.26
C VAL A 174 -28.19 4.22 44.22
N VAL A 175 -26.89 4.54 44.16
CA VAL A 175 -26.38 5.48 43.17
C VAL A 175 -25.95 4.69 41.94
N ARG A 176 -26.60 4.97 40.80
CA ARG A 176 -26.23 4.42 39.51
C ARG A 176 -25.17 5.32 38.89
N ARG A 177 -23.89 4.96 39.00
CA ARG A 177 -22.78 5.69 38.37
C ARG A 177 -22.30 4.94 37.14
N ARG A 178 -22.34 5.62 35.99
CA ARG A 178 -21.73 5.12 34.75
C ARG A 178 -20.22 5.36 34.81
N ALA A 179 -19.41 4.39 34.39
CA ALA A 179 -17.95 4.51 34.41
C ALA A 179 -17.44 5.26 33.17
N TRP A 180 -17.95 6.48 32.97
CA TRP A 180 -17.79 7.25 31.73
C TRP A 180 -16.33 7.62 31.43
N LEU A 181 -15.59 8.17 32.39
CA LEU A 181 -14.18 8.52 32.22
C LEU A 181 -13.29 7.34 31.81
N PRO A 182 -13.23 6.22 32.56
CA PRO A 182 -12.39 5.08 32.15
C PRO A 182 -12.89 4.42 30.86
N GLY A 183 -14.20 4.39 30.62
CA GLY A 183 -14.77 3.85 29.37
C GLY A 183 -14.35 4.66 28.15
N LEU A 184 -14.45 6.01 28.22
CA LEU A 184 -14.00 6.91 27.15
C LEU A 184 -12.49 6.80 26.90
N LEU A 185 -11.70 6.71 27.96
CA LEU A 185 -10.24 6.64 27.86
C LEU A 185 -9.80 5.32 27.18
N LEU A 186 -10.42 4.20 27.53
CA LEU A 186 -10.19 2.90 26.88
C LEU A 186 -10.59 2.91 25.41
N CYS A 187 -11.74 3.50 25.07
CA CYS A 187 -12.15 3.67 23.68
C CYS A 187 -11.15 4.52 22.90
N ALA A 188 -10.73 5.67 23.44
CA ALA A 188 -9.79 6.56 22.77
C ALA A 188 -8.45 5.86 22.49
N VAL A 189 -7.85 5.23 23.50
CA VAL A 189 -6.58 4.51 23.36
C VAL A 189 -6.71 3.34 22.38
N GLY A 190 -7.78 2.54 22.50
CA GLY A 190 -8.02 1.41 21.62
C GLY A 190 -8.20 1.83 20.17
N VAL A 191 -9.01 2.86 19.91
CA VAL A 191 -9.24 3.38 18.55
C VAL A 191 -7.95 3.96 17.97
N THR A 192 -7.20 4.76 18.72
CA THR A 192 -5.92 5.32 18.23
C THR A 192 -4.93 4.22 17.88
N ALA A 193 -4.83 3.17 18.69
CA ALA A 193 -3.94 2.04 18.43
C ALA A 193 -4.38 1.23 17.20
N VAL A 194 -5.68 0.95 17.05
CA VAL A 194 -6.25 0.28 15.87
C VAL A 194 -5.98 1.09 14.59
N VAL A 195 -6.23 2.39 14.63
CA VAL A 195 -6.01 3.27 13.47
C VAL A 195 -4.53 3.35 13.09
N ARG A 196 -3.63 3.36 14.08
CA ARG A 196 -2.20 3.39 13.86
C ARG A 196 -1.67 2.09 13.22
N ALA A 197 -2.28 0.95 13.54
CA ALA A 197 -1.87 -0.37 13.05
C ALA A 197 -2.47 -0.76 11.68
N TRP A 198 -3.39 0.05 11.14
CA TRP A 198 -4.03 -0.22 9.85
C TRP A 198 -3.14 0.17 8.65
N PRO A 199 -3.12 -0.60 7.53
CA PRO A 199 -3.78 -1.89 7.31
C PRO A 199 -2.96 -3.01 7.94
N PHE A 200 -3.58 -3.82 8.79
CA PHE A 200 -2.92 -4.91 9.52
C PHE A 200 -2.25 -5.89 8.54
N THR A 201 -1.00 -5.62 8.19
CA THR A 201 -0.20 -6.32 7.18
C THR A 201 1.26 -6.04 7.50
N HIS A 202 2.09 -7.05 7.30
CA HIS A 202 3.54 -6.91 7.51
C HIS A 202 4.27 -7.05 6.17
N PRO A 203 5.37 -6.32 5.97
CA PRO A 203 6.23 -6.54 4.81
C PRO A 203 6.83 -7.96 4.86
N VAL A 204 7.01 -8.58 3.69
CA VAL A 204 7.57 -9.94 3.55
C VAL A 204 8.97 -10.05 4.19
N HIS A 205 9.71 -8.95 4.23
CA HIS A 205 11.02 -8.86 4.85
C HIS A 205 11.05 -7.71 5.85
N SER A 206 11.51 -7.97 7.07
CA SER A 206 11.83 -6.95 8.07
C SER A 206 13.02 -6.14 7.57
N ALA A 207 12.84 -4.82 7.47
CA ALA A 207 13.92 -3.86 7.23
C ALA A 207 14.95 -3.88 8.36
#